data_AF-A0A5R9EYR4-F1
#
_entry.id   AF-A0A5R9EYR4-F1
#
_cell.length_a   1.000
_cell.length_b   1.000
_cell.length_c   1.000
_cell.angle_alpha   90.00
_cell.angle_beta   90.00
_cell.angle_gamma   90.00
#
_symmetry.space_group_name_H-M   'P 1'
#
loop_
_entity.id
_entity.type
_entity.pdbx_description
1 polymer ?
#
loop_
_entity_poly.entity_id
_entity_poly.type
_entity_poly.pdbx_seq_one_letter_code
_entity_poly.pdbx_strand_id
1 'polypeptide(L)' 'MRKSKEWAKKEGYQEIRLRSGDQRKEAHNFYESIGCKNINWQQLFKLEL' A
#
# COMPACT_ATOMS: atom_id res chain seq x y z
N MET A 1 1.64 -2.87 -11.63
CA MET A 1 2.39 -1.86 -10.86
C MET A 1 3.27 -0.94 -11.72
N ARG A 2 3.96 -1.40 -12.77
CA ARG A 2 4.79 -0.52 -13.65
C ARG A 2 4.00 0.64 -14.28
N LYS A 3 2.91 0.34 -14.99
CA LYS A 3 2.01 1.36 -15.60
C LYS A 3 1.48 2.36 -14.57
N SER A 4 1.11 1.89 -13.37
CA SER A 4 0.63 2.74 -12.28
C SER A 4 1.72 3.68 -11.74
N LYS A 5 2.96 3.20 -11.61
CA LYS A 5 4.12 4.04 -11.21
C LYS A 5 4.41 5.10 -12.27
N GLU A 6 4.40 4.73 -13.54
CA GLU A 6 4.64 5.66 -14.66
C GLU A 6 3.56 6.74 -14.75
N TRP A 7 2.29 6.36 -14.61
CA TRP A 7 1.18 7.29 -14.54
C TRP A 7 1.29 8.23 -13.32
N ALA A 8 1.53 7.69 -12.12
CA ALA A 8 1.63 8.50 -10.91
C ALA A 8 2.77 9.54 -10.99
N LYS A 9 3.91 9.17 -11.57
CA LYS A 9 5.02 10.09 -11.84
C LYS A 9 4.62 11.19 -12.83
N LYS A 10 3.90 10.83 -13.91
CA LYS A 10 3.43 11.79 -14.92
C LYS A 10 2.48 12.83 -14.32
N GLU A 11 1.62 12.42 -13.41
CA GLU A 11 0.66 13.30 -12.73
C GLU A 11 1.27 14.08 -11.56
N GLY A 12 2.56 13.87 -11.24
CA GLY A 12 3.27 14.62 -10.19
C GLY A 12 3.03 14.10 -8.76
N TYR A 13 2.52 12.89 -8.58
CA TYR A 13 2.35 12.30 -7.25
C TYR A 13 3.68 11.85 -6.64
N GLN A 14 3.83 12.05 -5.33
CA GLN A 14 5.05 11.73 -4.58
C GLN A 14 5.08 10.29 -4.05
N GLU A 15 3.91 9.67 -3.83
CA GLU A 15 3.82 8.33 -3.26
C GLU A 15 2.58 7.57 -3.75
N ILE A 16 2.66 6.23 -3.70
CA ILE A 16 1.53 5.32 -3.93
C ILE A 16 1.36 4.48 -2.67
N ARG A 17 0.20 4.61 -2.02
CA ARG A 17 -0.17 3.79 -0.87
C ARG A 17 -1.05 2.63 -1.31
N LEU A 18 -0.70 1.44 -0.85
CA LEU A 18 -1.50 0.23 -1.03
C LEU A 18 -2.04 -0.21 0.33
N ARG A 19 -3.27 -0.73 0.35
CA ARG A 19 -3.86 -1.36 1.52
C ARG A 19 -4.36 -2.75 1.13
N SER A 20 -4.04 -3.72 1.95
CA SER A 20 -4.57 -5.08 1.89
C SER A 20 -4.95 -5.50 3.30
N GLY A 21 -6.00 -6.31 3.42
CA GLY A 21 -6.39 -6.87 4.70
C GLY A 21 -5.32 -7.81 5.23
N ASP A 22 -5.18 -7.85 6.56
CA ASP A 22 -4.16 -8.62 7.29
C ASP A 22 -4.06 -10.10 6.86
N GLN A 23 -5.21 -10.70 6.48
CA GLN A 23 -5.31 -12.08 6.04
C GLN A 23 -4.60 -12.37 4.70
N ARG A 24 -4.28 -11.34 3.89
CA ARG A 24 -3.72 -11.50 2.54
C ARG A 24 -2.19 -11.50 2.55
N LYS A 25 -1.60 -12.49 3.23
CA LYS A 25 -0.15 -12.65 3.34
C LYS A 25 0.58 -12.71 1.99
N GLU A 26 -0.01 -13.38 0.99
CA GLU A 26 0.55 -13.43 -0.37
C GLU A 26 0.63 -12.06 -1.04
N ALA A 27 -0.36 -11.20 -0.80
CA ALA A 27 -0.35 -9.83 -1.31
C ALA A 27 0.76 -9.00 -0.65
N HIS A 28 0.98 -9.17 0.66
CA HIS A 28 2.06 -8.51 1.40
C HIS A 28 3.43 -8.91 0.83
N ASN A 29 3.67 -10.21 0.65
CA ASN A 29 4.90 -10.72 0.07
C ASN A 29 5.12 -10.18 -1.36
N PHE A 30 4.06 -10.12 -2.16
CA PHE A 30 4.13 -9.53 -3.49
C PHE A 30 4.51 -8.04 -3.42
N TYR A 31 3.89 -7.26 -2.54
CA TYR A 31 4.19 -5.83 -2.39
C TYR A 31 5.64 -5.60 -1.95
N GLU A 32 6.15 -6.39 -1.01
CA GLU A 32 7.55 -6.32 -0.58
C GLU A 32 8.51 -6.64 -1.74
N SER A 33 8.21 -7.68 -2.53
CA SER A 33 9.03 -8.08 -3.68
C SER A 33 9.14 -7.00 -4.77
N ILE A 34 8.14 -6.12 -4.90
CA ILE A 34 8.14 -5.02 -5.88
C ILE A 34 8.65 -3.68 -5.30
N GLY A 35 9.22 -3.72 -4.10
CA GLY A 35 9.85 -2.61 -3.40
C GLY A 35 8.91 -1.70 -2.63
N CYS A 36 7.65 -2.11 -2.39
CA CYS A 36 6.79 -1.41 -1.47
C CYS A 36 7.21 -1.75 -0.04
N LYS A 37 7.40 -0.72 0.79
CA LYS A 37 7.65 -0.91 2.21
C LYS A 37 6.32 -0.97 2.94
N ASN A 38 6.20 -1.92 3.86
CA ASN A 38 5.07 -1.90 4.77
C ASN A 38 5.25 -0.75 5.76
N ILE A 39 4.32 0.19 5.77
CA ILE A 39 4.34 1.38 6.61
C ILE A 39 3.34 1.30 7.77
N ASN A 40 2.39 0.36 7.75
CA ASN A 40 1.38 0.21 8.80
C ASN A 40 0.65 -1.15 8.75
N TRP A 41 0.48 -1.78 9.92
CA TRP A 41 -0.21 -3.07 10.15
C TRP A 41 -1.46 -2.92 11.03
N GLN A 42 -2.24 -1.84 10.89
CA GLN A 42 -3.21 -1.49 11.93
C GLN A 42 -4.65 -1.90 11.65
N GLN A 43 -5.24 -2.54 12.65
CA GLN A 43 -6.68 -2.52 12.92
C GLN A 43 -6.97 -1.33 13.84
N LEU A 44 -7.59 -0.29 13.29
CA LEU A 44 -7.98 0.90 14.05
C LEU A 44 -9.46 0.82 14.44
N PHE A 45 -9.71 0.90 15.75
CA PHE A 45 -11.03 1.03 16.33
C PHE A 45 -11.12 2.41 16.99
N LYS A 46 -12.20 3.13 16.69
CA LYS A 46 -12.52 4.41 17.33
C LYS A 46 -13.90 4.31 17.92
N LEU A 47 -14.03 4.60 19.21
CA LEU A 47 -15.30 4.87 19.87
C LEU A 47 -15.34 6.37 20.14
N GLU A 48 -16.32 7.05 19.58
CA GLU A 48 -16.65 8.44 19.94
C GLU A 48 -17.72 8.41 21.02
N LEU A 49 -17.51 9.22 22.06
CA LEU A 49 -18.42 9.39 23.19
C LEU A 49 -19.34 10.57 22.94
#